data_AF-A0A2T7D9R0-F1
#
_entry.id   AF-A0A2T7D9R0-F1
#
_cell.length_a   1.000
_cell.length_b   1.000
_cell.length_c   1.000
_cell.angle_alpha   90.00
_cell.angle_beta   90.00
_cell.angle_gamma   90.00
#
_symmetry.space_group_name_H-M   'P 1'
#
loop_
_entity.id
_entity.type
_entity.pdbx_description
1 polymer ?
#
loop_
_entity_poly.entity_id
_entity_poly.type
_entity_poly.pdbx_seq_one_letter_code
_entity_poly.pdbx_strand_id
1 'polypeptide(L)'
;MMLPEGHGLHPGHPGLRGYIRFLNLDLGTLVRAQLPLFSDHCAIDSVDGLLLLLREEDSAVRLLHPFTGDIAELPPLSNLLPQLAPLLYNCPVPYRIRRLAGIVSASASFSSEAITVMLALHEVHHVAFATTLDQQWTLSSWKYQHGCPIQHRLRDFPD
;
A
#
# COMPACT_ATOMS: atom_id res chain seq x y z
N MET A 1 -4.07 19.03 -1.95
CA MET A 1 -3.61 17.62 -1.80
C MET A 1 -2.12 17.58 -1.46
N MET A 2 -1.67 16.61 -0.65
CA MET A 2 -0.27 16.47 -0.21
C MET A 2 0.38 15.24 -0.87
N LEU A 3 1.41 15.42 -1.69
CA LEU A 3 2.09 14.27 -2.32
C LEU A 3 3.44 14.00 -1.65
N PRO A 4 3.69 12.79 -1.12
CA PRO A 4 4.98 12.45 -0.54
C PRO A 4 6.07 12.40 -1.61
N GLU A 5 7.25 12.92 -1.27
CA GLU A 5 8.44 12.78 -2.10
C GLU A 5 8.76 11.30 -2.34
N GLY A 6 9.10 10.95 -3.59
CA GLY A 6 9.46 9.57 -3.95
C GLY A 6 8.32 8.58 -3.73
N HIS A 7 7.06 9.01 -3.85
CA HIS A 7 5.87 8.17 -3.62
C HIS A 7 5.80 7.60 -2.19
N GLY A 8 6.46 8.25 -1.23
CA GLY A 8 6.56 7.75 0.13
C GLY A 8 7.57 6.61 0.31
N LEU A 9 8.17 6.07 -0.76
CA LEU A 9 9.11 4.93 -0.75
C LEU A 9 10.48 5.25 -0.12
N HIS A 10 10.78 6.53 0.09
CA HIS A 10 12.00 6.98 0.74
C HIS A 10 11.68 7.79 2.01
N PRO A 11 11.03 7.16 3.01
CA PRO A 11 10.67 7.84 4.22
C PRO A 11 11.93 8.16 5.04
N GLY A 12 12.19 9.44 5.30
CA GLY A 12 13.26 9.84 6.22
C GLY A 12 14.66 9.64 5.66
N HIS A 13 15.02 10.38 4.60
CA HIS A 13 16.42 10.51 4.16
C HIS A 13 17.35 10.71 5.37
N PRO A 14 18.52 10.04 5.47
CA PRO A 14 19.37 10.09 6.67
C PRO A 14 19.74 11.52 7.10
N GLY A 15 19.91 12.43 6.13
CA GLY A 15 20.14 13.87 6.38
C GLY A 15 18.92 14.66 6.88
N LEU A 16 17.73 14.06 6.89
CA LEU A 16 16.46 14.66 7.32
C LEU A 16 15.99 14.13 8.68
N ARG A 17 16.78 13.33 9.41
CA ARG A 17 16.51 12.90 10.80
C ARG A 17 15.10 12.33 11.03
N GLY A 18 14.58 11.54 10.09
CA GLY A 18 13.25 10.91 10.20
C GLY A 18 12.07 11.76 9.73
N TYR A 19 12.32 12.90 9.07
CA TYR A 19 11.27 13.67 8.41
C TYR A 19 11.04 13.24 6.96
N ILE A 20 9.79 13.19 6.54
CA ILE A 20 9.38 13.05 5.13
C ILE A 20 8.95 14.41 4.60
N ARG A 21 9.28 14.69 3.32
CA ARG A 21 8.82 15.86 2.59
C ARG A 21 7.56 15.55 1.78
N PHE A 22 6.65 16.51 1.77
CA PHE A 22 5.43 16.47 0.99
C PHE A 22 5.32 17.75 0.16
N LEU A 23 4.90 17.62 -1.09
CA LEU A 23 4.50 18.76 -1.91
C LEU A 23 3.02 19.06 -1.66
N ASN A 24 2.74 20.23 -1.11
CA ASN A 24 1.40 20.77 -1.05
C ASN A 24 1.03 21.32 -2.44
N LEU A 25 0.12 20.64 -3.13
CA LEU A 25 -0.32 21.04 -4.47
C LEU A 25 -1.15 22.33 -4.48
N ASP A 26 -1.83 22.64 -3.37
CA ASP A 26 -2.71 23.80 -3.28
C ASP A 26 -1.90 25.08 -3.10
N LEU A 27 -0.78 24.99 -2.36
CA LEU A 27 0.11 26.11 -2.06
C LEU A 27 1.40 26.13 -2.88
N GLY A 28 1.72 25.04 -3.59
CA GLY A 28 3.00 24.87 -4.30
C GLY A 28 4.22 24.84 -3.36
N THR A 29 4.04 24.48 -2.09
CA THR A 29 5.09 24.53 -1.07
C THR A 29 5.48 23.14 -0.57
N LEU A 30 6.72 23.00 -0.10
CA LEU A 30 7.19 21.79 0.55
C LEU A 30 6.93 21.85 2.06
N VAL A 31 6.22 20.85 2.57
CA VAL A 31 5.94 20.65 4.00
C VAL A 31 6.71 19.42 4.48
N ARG A 32 7.09 19.39 5.76
CA ARG A 32 7.75 18.24 6.38
C ARG A 32 6.88 17.67 7.49
N ALA A 33 6.79 16.35 7.55
CA ALA A 33 6.16 15.63 8.67
C ALA A 33 7.19 14.69 9.31
N GLN A 34 7.21 14.64 10.64
CA GLN A 34 8.00 13.66 11.37
C GLN A 34 7.17 12.40 11.50
N LEU A 35 7.73 11.26 11.10
CA LEU A 35 7.01 9.99 11.16
C LEU A 35 7.71 9.02 12.12
N PRO A 36 7.14 8.80 13.31
CA PRO A 36 7.78 7.97 14.34
C PRO A 36 7.73 6.46 14.04
N LEU A 37 6.95 6.02 13.04
CA LEU A 37 6.57 4.60 12.83
C LEU A 37 7.52 3.77 11.94
N PHE A 38 8.64 4.34 11.46
CA PHE A 38 9.50 3.66 10.48
C PHE A 38 10.60 2.75 11.06
N SER A 39 10.54 2.39 12.35
CA SER A 39 11.55 1.48 12.92
C SER A 39 11.38 0.03 12.44
N ASP A 40 10.14 -0.40 12.22
CA ASP A 40 9.74 -1.79 11.89
C ASP A 40 8.82 -1.85 10.65
N HIS A 41 8.50 -0.70 10.06
CA HIS A 41 7.64 -0.58 8.88
C HIS A 41 8.40 0.00 7.69
N CYS A 42 8.07 -0.48 6.49
CA CYS A 42 8.50 0.08 5.22
C CYS A 42 7.31 0.68 4.48
N ALA A 43 7.49 1.80 3.80
CA ALA A 43 6.47 2.34 2.90
C ALA A 43 6.49 1.57 1.57
N ILE A 44 5.33 1.12 1.13
CA ILE A 44 5.17 0.31 -0.09
C ILE A 44 4.47 1.08 -1.21
N ASP A 45 3.65 2.07 -0.87
CA ASP A 45 3.09 3.05 -1.82
C ASP A 45 2.49 4.26 -1.06
N SER A 46 1.94 5.22 -1.81
CA SER A 46 1.15 6.34 -1.30
C SER A 46 -0.18 6.49 -2.05
N VAL A 47 -1.26 6.78 -1.33
CA VAL A 47 -2.60 6.94 -1.91
C VAL A 47 -3.24 8.22 -1.38
N ASP A 48 -3.58 9.14 -2.28
CA ASP A 48 -4.22 10.43 -1.95
C ASP A 48 -3.51 11.24 -0.84
N GLY A 49 -2.20 11.06 -0.72
CA GLY A 49 -1.36 11.68 0.30
C GLY A 49 -1.23 10.93 1.62
N LEU A 50 -1.89 9.78 1.74
CA LEU A 50 -1.69 8.81 2.81
C LEU A 50 -0.54 7.87 2.46
N LEU A 51 0.13 7.35 3.48
CA LEU A 51 1.22 6.40 3.32
C LEU A 51 0.69 4.98 3.55
N LEU A 52 0.97 4.09 2.61
CA LEU A 52 0.71 2.66 2.79
C LEU A 52 1.99 1.99 3.30
N LEU A 53 1.90 1.46 4.51
CA LEU A 53 3.00 0.88 5.25
C LEU A 53 2.84 -0.64 5.35
N LEU A 54 3.96 -1.34 5.30
CA LEU A 54 4.07 -2.77 5.52
C LEU A 54 5.06 -3.03 6.66
N ARG A 55 4.60 -3.72 7.70
CA ARG A 55 5.44 -4.17 8.81
C ARG A 55 6.27 -5.38 8.39
N GLU A 56 7.58 -5.34 8.67
CA GLU A 56 8.50 -6.39 8.21
C GLU A 56 8.28 -7.74 8.93
N GLU A 57 7.87 -7.72 10.19
CA GLU A 57 7.82 -8.92 11.05
C GLU A 57 6.65 -9.85 10.70
N ASP A 58 5.46 -9.31 10.54
CA ASP A 58 4.23 -10.11 10.33
C ASP A 58 3.48 -9.77 9.04
N SER A 59 4.02 -8.86 8.23
CA SER A 59 3.41 -8.38 6.99
C SER A 59 2.09 -7.62 7.18
N ALA A 60 1.84 -7.06 8.37
CA ALA A 60 0.68 -6.20 8.61
C ALA A 60 0.73 -4.96 7.71
N VAL A 61 -0.43 -4.61 7.14
CA VAL A 61 -0.58 -3.42 6.28
C VAL A 61 -1.30 -2.33 7.03
N ARG A 62 -0.80 -1.11 6.94
CA ARG A 62 -1.39 0.07 7.58
C ARG A 62 -1.47 1.23 6.61
N LEU A 63 -2.62 1.90 6.61
CA LEU A 63 -2.78 3.17 5.93
C LEU A 63 -2.63 4.28 6.97
N LEU A 64 -1.65 5.16 6.79
CA LEU A 64 -1.27 6.19 7.76
C LEU A 64 -1.51 7.58 7.19
N HIS A 65 -2.19 8.41 7.99
CA HIS A 65 -2.29 9.85 7.73
C HIS A 65 -1.09 10.58 8.34
N PRO A 66 -0.14 11.11 7.54
CA PRO A 66 1.16 11.57 8.02
C PRO A 66 1.11 12.83 8.91
N PHE A 67 0.02 13.59 8.88
CA PHE A 67 -0.11 14.84 9.66
C PHE A 67 -0.96 14.71 10.92
N THR A 68 -1.87 13.75 10.96
CA THR A 68 -2.75 13.52 12.12
C THR A 68 -2.29 12.32 12.95
N GLY A 69 -1.54 11.40 12.33
CA GLY A 69 -1.13 10.15 12.97
C GLY A 69 -2.22 9.08 12.95
N ASP A 70 -3.35 9.31 12.28
CA ASP A 70 -4.42 8.33 12.19
C ASP A 70 -3.96 7.11 11.40
N ILE A 71 -4.29 5.92 11.91
CA ILE A 71 -3.90 4.64 11.33
C ILE A 71 -5.16 3.84 11.08
N ALA A 72 -5.29 3.32 9.87
CA ALA A 72 -6.24 2.27 9.54
C ALA A 72 -5.48 0.95 9.31
N GLU A 73 -5.87 -0.08 10.04
CA GLU A 73 -5.27 -1.41 9.92
C GLU A 73 -5.98 -2.24 8.86
N LEU A 74 -5.19 -2.98 8.08
CA LEU A 74 -5.65 -3.89 7.04
C LEU A 74 -5.14 -5.30 7.36
N PRO A 75 -5.72 -6.34 6.76
CA PRO A 75 -5.22 -7.70 6.90
C PRO A 75 -3.73 -7.80 6.55
N PRO A 76 -2.99 -8.75 7.15
CA PRO A 76 -1.61 -9.01 6.75
C PRO A 76 -1.49 -9.50 5.30
N LEU A 77 -0.48 -9.02 4.54
CA LEU A 77 -0.21 -9.51 3.18
C LEU A 77 0.18 -11.00 3.16
N SER A 78 0.68 -11.52 4.28
CA SER A 78 0.96 -12.95 4.45
C SER A 78 -0.25 -13.83 4.17
N ASN A 79 -1.48 -13.32 4.36
CA ASN A 79 -2.73 -14.02 4.04
C ASN A 79 -2.93 -14.26 2.52
N LEU A 80 -2.20 -13.54 1.66
CA LEU A 80 -2.19 -13.79 0.21
C LEU A 80 -1.25 -14.92 -0.20
N LEU A 81 -0.27 -15.30 0.63
CA LEU A 81 0.73 -16.30 0.24
C LEU A 81 0.14 -17.64 -0.19
N PRO A 82 -0.88 -18.21 0.49
CA PRO A 82 -1.50 -19.45 0.03
C PRO A 82 -2.16 -19.30 -1.35
N GLN A 83 -2.79 -18.15 -1.61
CA GLN A 83 -3.45 -17.84 -2.89
C GLN A 83 -2.43 -17.61 -4.02
N LEU A 84 -1.25 -17.08 -3.68
CA LEU A 84 -0.16 -16.76 -4.62
C LEU A 84 0.92 -17.84 -4.73
N ALA A 85 0.88 -18.89 -3.90
CA ALA A 85 1.89 -19.93 -3.85
C ALA A 85 2.21 -20.56 -5.23
N PRO A 86 1.21 -20.83 -6.11
CA PRO A 86 1.49 -21.34 -7.46
C PRO A 86 2.26 -20.35 -8.35
N LEU A 87 2.11 -19.04 -8.09
CA LEU A 87 2.70 -17.97 -8.90
C LEU A 87 4.10 -17.57 -8.41
N LEU A 88 4.43 -17.86 -7.16
CA LEU A 88 5.70 -17.48 -6.52
C LEU A 88 6.64 -18.68 -6.27
N TYR A 89 6.49 -19.77 -7.02
CA TYR A 89 7.22 -21.03 -6.82
C TYR A 89 8.75 -20.87 -6.86
N ASN A 90 9.26 -19.91 -7.63
CA ASN A 90 10.70 -19.61 -7.75
C ASN A 90 11.25 -18.70 -6.63
N CYS A 91 10.42 -18.22 -5.70
CA CYS A 91 10.83 -17.31 -4.64
C CYS A 91 10.82 -18.04 -3.28
N PRO A 92 11.93 -18.03 -2.52
CA PRO A 92 11.93 -18.59 -1.17
C PRO A 92 10.91 -17.86 -0.29
N VAL A 93 10.19 -18.62 0.52
CA VAL A 93 9.13 -18.13 1.43
C VAL A 93 9.50 -16.82 2.16
N PRO A 94 10.68 -16.68 2.80
CA PRO A 94 11.00 -15.46 3.54
C PRO A 94 11.09 -14.18 2.68
N TYR A 95 11.26 -14.31 1.36
CA TYR A 95 11.37 -13.14 0.47
C TYR A 95 10.09 -12.86 -0.32
N ARG A 96 9.07 -13.72 -0.24
CA ARG A 96 7.86 -13.59 -1.07
C ARG A 96 7.10 -12.29 -0.81
N ILE A 97 6.89 -11.95 0.46
CA ILE A 97 6.18 -10.72 0.81
C ILE A 97 6.97 -9.50 0.39
N ARG A 98 8.26 -9.44 0.71
CA ARG A 98 9.12 -8.32 0.32
C ARG A 98 9.14 -8.14 -1.20
N ARG A 99 9.15 -9.23 -1.96
CA ARG A 99 9.11 -9.19 -3.42
C ARG A 99 7.76 -8.70 -3.94
N LEU A 100 6.65 -9.17 -3.37
CA LEU A 100 5.31 -8.69 -3.71
C LEU A 100 5.16 -7.20 -3.41
N ALA A 101 5.63 -6.76 -2.25
CA ALA A 101 5.56 -5.40 -1.76
C ALA A 101 6.48 -4.42 -2.50
N GLY A 102 7.55 -4.93 -3.13
CA GLY A 102 8.53 -4.10 -3.84
C GLY A 102 8.03 -3.48 -5.14
N ILE A 103 6.92 -4.00 -5.70
CA ILE A 103 6.31 -3.47 -6.92
C ILE A 103 4.78 -3.52 -6.76
N VAL A 104 4.25 -2.53 -6.04
CA VAL A 104 2.80 -2.38 -5.80
C VAL A 104 2.35 -1.00 -6.30
N SER A 105 1.10 -0.94 -6.77
CA SER A 105 0.37 0.32 -6.87
C SER A 105 -0.94 0.20 -6.11
N ALA A 106 -1.26 1.18 -5.29
CA ALA A 106 -2.37 1.17 -4.37
C ALA A 106 -3.43 2.19 -4.75
N SER A 107 -4.66 1.88 -4.39
CA SER A 107 -5.80 2.80 -4.43
C SER A 107 -6.67 2.55 -3.21
N ALA A 108 -7.32 3.59 -2.71
CA ALA A 108 -8.15 3.52 -1.52
C ALA A 108 -9.49 4.21 -1.80
N SER A 109 -10.54 3.67 -1.21
CA SER A 109 -11.88 4.24 -1.21
C SER A 109 -12.37 4.33 0.23
N PHE A 110 -12.95 5.47 0.58
CA PHE A 110 -13.38 5.79 1.94
C PHE A 110 -14.91 5.77 2.00
N SER A 111 -15.47 4.90 2.83
CA SER A 111 -16.89 4.93 3.20
C SER A 111 -17.03 5.39 4.66
N SER A 112 -18.28 5.59 5.12
CA SER A 112 -18.55 5.91 6.52
C SER A 112 -18.19 4.77 7.49
N GLU A 113 -18.07 3.54 6.99
CA GLU A 113 -17.92 2.34 7.82
C GLU A 113 -16.54 1.70 7.70
N ALA A 114 -15.92 1.77 6.52
CA ALA A 114 -14.66 1.09 6.24
C ALA A 114 -13.85 1.81 5.17
N ILE A 115 -12.55 1.53 5.18
CA ILE A 115 -11.65 1.92 4.10
C ILE A 115 -11.35 0.67 3.27
N THR A 116 -11.64 0.74 1.98
CA THR A 116 -11.30 -0.31 1.03
C THR A 116 -9.98 0.03 0.37
N VAL A 117 -9.00 -0.87 0.41
CA VAL A 117 -7.71 -0.72 -0.27
C VAL A 117 -7.57 -1.79 -1.33
N MET A 118 -7.13 -1.36 -2.52
CA MET A 118 -6.77 -2.23 -3.64
C MET A 118 -5.26 -2.11 -3.90
N LEU A 119 -4.61 -3.24 -4.12
CA LEU A 119 -3.20 -3.38 -4.42
C LEU A 119 -3.04 -4.09 -5.76
N ALA A 120 -2.49 -3.40 -6.75
CA ALA A 120 -2.01 -3.99 -7.98
C ALA A 120 -0.65 -4.66 -7.72
N LEU A 121 -0.62 -5.99 -7.72
CA LEU A 121 0.56 -6.80 -7.48
C LEU A 121 1.25 -7.09 -8.82
N HIS A 122 2.19 -6.23 -9.20
CA HIS A 122 2.80 -6.24 -10.54
C HIS A 122 3.55 -7.53 -10.87
N GLU A 123 4.21 -8.12 -9.88
CA GLU A 123 4.94 -9.40 -10.01
C GLU A 123 4.04 -10.57 -10.44
N VAL A 124 2.76 -10.55 -10.07
CA VAL A 124 1.81 -11.64 -10.35
C VAL A 124 0.68 -11.22 -11.29
N HIS A 125 0.64 -9.95 -11.70
CA HIS A 125 -0.38 -9.36 -12.57
C HIS A 125 -1.82 -9.52 -12.04
N HIS A 126 -2.02 -9.50 -10.73
CA HIS A 126 -3.34 -9.57 -10.10
C HIS A 126 -3.59 -8.38 -9.19
N VAL A 127 -4.85 -8.13 -8.90
CA VAL A 127 -5.27 -7.14 -7.90
C VAL A 127 -5.66 -7.87 -6.64
N ALA A 128 -5.11 -7.46 -5.50
CA ALA A 128 -5.60 -7.85 -4.18
C ALA A 128 -6.43 -6.70 -3.61
N PHE A 129 -7.50 -7.00 -2.89
CA PHE A 129 -8.29 -5.97 -2.22
C PHE A 129 -8.77 -6.45 -0.85
N ALA A 130 -8.90 -5.51 0.07
CA ALA A 130 -9.38 -5.73 1.42
C ALA A 130 -9.96 -4.43 1.99
N THR A 131 -10.86 -4.58 2.95
CA THR A 131 -11.35 -3.50 3.80
C THR A 131 -10.69 -3.57 5.18
N THR A 132 -10.80 -2.48 5.94
CA THR A 132 -10.41 -2.45 7.36
C THR A 132 -11.22 -3.38 8.25
N LEU A 133 -12.33 -3.94 7.75
CA LEU A 133 -13.19 -4.89 8.46
C LEU A 133 -12.90 -6.34 8.09
N ASP A 134 -12.16 -6.58 7.00
CA ASP A 134 -11.83 -7.92 6.55
C ASP A 134 -10.75 -8.57 7.44
N GLN A 135 -10.74 -9.90 7.45
CA GLN A 135 -9.66 -10.67 8.10
C GLN A 135 -8.57 -11.11 7.12
N GLN A 136 -8.86 -11.09 5.81
CA GLN A 136 -7.95 -11.55 4.77
C GLN A 136 -8.13 -10.75 3.49
N TRP A 137 -7.06 -10.70 2.69
CA TRP A 137 -7.12 -10.14 1.35
C TRP A 137 -7.80 -11.09 0.38
N THR A 138 -8.58 -10.53 -0.52
CA THR A 138 -9.17 -11.25 -1.65
C THR A 138 -8.36 -10.96 -2.91
N LEU A 139 -7.92 -12.01 -3.61
CA LEU A 139 -7.24 -11.90 -4.89
C LEU A 139 -8.24 -11.89 -6.04
N SER A 140 -8.02 -11.06 -7.05
CA SER A 140 -8.80 -11.08 -8.29
C SER A 140 -8.70 -12.43 -8.99
N SER A 141 -9.79 -12.88 -9.61
CA SER A 141 -9.80 -14.07 -10.48
C SER A 141 -9.19 -13.82 -11.85
N TRP A 142 -8.99 -12.55 -12.20
CA TRP A 142 -8.47 -12.10 -13.48
C TRP A 142 -7.08 -11.48 -13.34
N LYS A 143 -6.32 -11.52 -14.45
CA LYS A 143 -5.00 -10.89 -14.59
C LYS A 143 -5.10 -9.60 -15.39
N TYR A 144 -4.33 -8.58 -15.04
CA TYR A 144 -4.17 -7.37 -15.84
C TYR A 144 -2.92 -7.44 -16.74
N GLN A 145 -2.96 -6.76 -17.89
CA GLN A 145 -1.81 -6.68 -18.78
C GLN A 145 -0.90 -5.52 -18.36
N HIS A 146 0.42 -5.75 -18.34
CA HIS A 146 1.40 -4.68 -18.17
C HIS A 146 1.31 -3.66 -19.30
N GLY A 147 1.26 -2.36 -18.96
CA GLY A 147 1.22 -1.25 -19.91
C GLY A 147 -0.14 -0.58 -20.11
N CYS A 148 -1.22 -1.08 -19.49
CA CYS A 148 -2.50 -0.38 -19.46
C CYS A 148 -2.69 0.30 -18.09
N PRO A 149 -3.05 1.60 -18.03
CA PRO A 149 -3.48 2.21 -16.78
C PRO A 149 -4.68 1.43 -16.25
N ILE A 150 -4.73 1.22 -14.93
CA ILE A 150 -5.85 0.58 -14.24
C ILE A 150 -7.05 1.55 -14.37
N GLN A 151 -7.77 1.46 -15.48
CA GLN A 151 -8.99 2.22 -15.67
C GLN A 151 -10.09 1.60 -14.81
N HIS A 152 -10.69 2.43 -13.97
CA HIS A 152 -11.91 2.19 -13.20
C HIS A 152 -12.87 1.20 -13.88
N ARG A 153 -12.83 -0.08 -13.50
CA ARG A 153 -13.95 -1.00 -13.70
C ARG A 153 -14.60 -1.24 -12.35
N LEU A 154 -15.21 -0.18 -11.82
CA LEU A 154 -15.94 -0.14 -10.55
C LEU A 154 -17.43 -0.52 -10.74
N ARG A 155 -17.74 -1.35 -11.73
CA ARG A 155 -19.07 -1.93 -11.92
C ARG A 155 -18.84 -3.41 -12.08
N ASP A 156 -19.18 -4.15 -11.05
CA ASP A 156 -19.49 -5.58 -11.00
C ASP A 156 -19.14 -6.11 -9.60
N PHE A 157 -19.82 -5.56 -8.59
CA PHE A 157 -20.05 -6.27 -7.33
C PHE A 157 -21.55 -6.58 -7.30
N PRO A 158 -21.97 -7.83 -6.98
CA PRO A 158 -23.38 -8.13 -6.77
C PRO A 158 -23.85 -7.58 -5.41
N ASP A 159 -25.11 -7.14 -5.39
CA ASP A 159 -25.86 -6.65 -4.22
C ASP A 159 -25.91 -7.66 -3.06
#